data_AF-A0AA42ZFV6-F1
#
_entry.id   AF-A0AA42ZFV6-F1
#
_cell.length_a   1.000
_cell.length_b   1.000
_cell.length_c   1.000
_cell.angle_alpha   90.00
_cell.angle_beta   90.00
_cell.angle_gamma   90.00
#
_symmetry.space_group_name_H-M   'P 1'
#
loop_
_entity.id
_entity.type
_entity.pdbx_description
1 polymer ?
#
loop_
_entity_poly.entity_id
_entity_poly.type
_entity_poly.pdbx_seq_one_letter_code
_entity_poly.pdbx_strand_id
1 'polypeptide(L)' 'MARIYANCEKYDEAIDELELVLSLETYITANTLKLKHWIDPLRDHPRYQELIAKYALPEAM' A
#
# COMPACT_ATOMS: atom_id res chain seq x y z
N MET A 1 -6.95 6.91 -5.29
CA MET A 1 -7.82 7.38 -4.19
C MET A 1 -7.40 6.88 -2.81
N ALA A 2 -6.47 5.92 -2.72
CA ALA A 2 -5.94 5.31 -1.49
C ALA A 2 -5.81 6.23 -0.26
N ARG A 3 -5.15 7.40 -0.38
CA ARG A 3 -4.98 8.33 0.75
C ARG A 3 -6.30 8.85 1.33
N ILE A 4 -7.28 9.15 0.46
CA ILE A 4 -8.58 9.66 0.89
C ILE A 4 -9.34 8.56 1.63
N TYR A 5 -9.32 7.33 1.11
CA TYR A 5 -9.94 6.18 1.78
C TYR A 5 -9.27 5.87 3.13
N ALA A 6 -7.94 5.91 3.20
CA ALA A 6 -7.21 5.72 4.46
C ALA A 6 -7.60 6.76 5.52
N ASN A 7 -7.75 8.03 5.12
CA ASN A 7 -8.18 9.11 6.02
C ASN A 7 -9.66 9.01 6.44
N CYS A 8 -10.49 8.30 5.68
CA CYS A 8 -11.90 8.04 5.99
C CYS A 8 -12.12 6.68 6.68
N GLU A 9 -11.05 6.04 7.16
CA GLU A 9 -11.08 4.72 7.82
C GLU A 9 -11.63 3.58 6.92
N LYS A 10 -11.64 3.82 5.60
CA LYS A 10 -12.00 2.85 4.57
C LYS A 10 -10.77 2.05 4.16
N TYR A 11 -10.32 1.20 5.07
CA TYR A 11 -9.01 0.56 4.96
C TYR A 11 -8.96 -0.47 3.83
N ASP A 12 -10.00 -1.26 3.65
CA ASP A 12 -10.06 -2.25 2.58
C ASP A 12 -10.02 -1.58 1.20
N GLU A 13 -10.82 -0.54 0.97
CA GLU A 13 -10.80 0.20 -0.30
C GLU A 13 -9.47 0.94 -0.51
N ALA A 14 -8.83 1.41 0.56
CA ALA A 14 -7.49 2.00 0.47
C ALA A 14 -6.45 0.97 0.04
N ILE A 15 -6.53 -0.26 0.55
CA ILE A 15 -5.61 -1.36 0.24
C ILE A 15 -5.82 -1.86 -1.19
N ASP A 16 -7.07 -1.99 -1.65
CA ASP A 16 -7.37 -2.40 -3.03
C ASP A 16 -6.78 -1.40 -4.04
N GLU A 17 -6.90 -0.10 -3.76
CA GLU A 17 -6.27 0.96 -4.57
C GLU A 17 -4.74 0.91 -4.53
N LEU A 18 -4.16 0.57 -3.38
CA LEU A 18 -2.72 0.41 -3.25
C LEU A 18 -2.21 -0.80 -4.03
N GLU A 19 -2.94 -1.90 -4.04
CA GLU A 19 -2.60 -3.08 -4.84
C GLU A 19 -2.61 -2.75 -6.32
N LEU A 20 -3.63 -2.04 -6.81
CA LEU A 20 -3.67 -1.57 -8.19
C LEU A 20 -2.44 -0.71 -8.53
N VAL A 21 -2.11 0.27 -7.68
CA VAL A 21 -0.96 1.16 -7.91
C VAL A 21 0.37 0.39 -7.92
N LEU A 22 0.54 -0.57 -7.00
CA LEU A 22 1.75 -1.40 -6.92
C LEU A 22 1.85 -2.43 -8.05
N SER A 23 0.72 -2.85 -8.62
CA SER A 23 0.70 -3.74 -9.79
C SER A 23 1.10 -3.05 -11.10
N LEU A 24 1.08 -1.71 -11.11
CA LEU A 24 1.47 -0.90 -12.27
C LEU A 24 2.92 -0.46 -12.14
N GLU A 25 3.62 -0.32 -13.27
CA GLU A 25 4.97 0.26 -13.33
C GLU A 25 4.91 1.78 -13.06
N THR A 26 4.73 2.13 -11.80
CA THR A 26 4.71 3.51 -11.33
C THR A 26 5.93 3.81 -10.48
N TYR A 27 6.16 5.09 -10.22
CA TYR A 27 7.19 5.53 -9.28
C TYR A 27 6.87 5.18 -7.80
N ILE A 28 5.68 4.60 -7.54
CA ILE A 28 5.24 4.21 -6.21
C ILE A 28 5.52 2.74 -6.00
N THR A 29 6.51 2.45 -5.15
CA THR A 29 6.87 1.10 -4.71
C THR A 29 6.46 0.87 -3.26
N ALA A 30 6.45 -0.40 -2.82
CA ALA A 30 6.19 -0.76 -1.43
C ALA A 30 7.10 -0.01 -0.44
N ASN A 31 8.36 0.25 -0.81
CA ASN A 31 9.29 1.03 0.00
C ASN A 31 8.92 2.52 0.06
N THR A 32 8.49 3.12 -1.05
CA THR A 32 8.05 4.53 -1.04
C THR A 32 6.78 4.74 -0.22
N LEU A 33 5.92 3.72 -0.15
CA LEU A 33 4.70 3.75 0.66
C LEU A 33 5.02 3.81 2.15
N LYS A 34 6.00 3.05 2.65
CA LYS A 34 6.43 3.06 4.07
C LYS A 34 6.82 4.45 4.59
N LEU A 35 7.22 5.37 3.70
CA LEU A 35 7.60 6.75 4.03
C LEU A 35 6.39 7.70 4.15
N LYS A 36 5.17 7.24 3.86
CA LYS A 36 3.97 8.08 3.86
C LYS A 36 3.25 8.00 5.22
N HIS A 37 3.14 9.15 5.89
CA HIS A 37 2.46 9.25 7.20
C HIS A 37 0.99 8.79 7.19
N TRP A 38 0.26 8.97 6.09
CA TRP A 38 -1.15 8.55 6.00
C TRP A 38 -1.34 7.02 5.95
N ILE A 39 -0.26 6.26 5.84
CA ILE A 39 -0.27 4.79 5.89
C ILE A 39 -0.16 4.27 7.32
N ASP A 40 0.25 5.10 8.29
CA ASP A 40 0.34 4.69 9.69
C ASP A 40 -0.92 3.95 10.20
N PRO A 41 -2.17 4.36 9.92
CA PRO A 41 -3.36 3.59 10.33
C PRO A 41 -3.54 2.26 9.58
N LEU A 42 -2.97 2.11 8.38
CA LEU A 42 -3.00 0.88 7.59
C LEU A 42 -1.88 -0.09 7.98
N ARG A 43 -0.83 0.38 8.67
CA ARG A 43 0.39 -0.40 8.93
C ARG A 43 0.13 -1.69 9.73
N ASP A 44 -0.84 -1.64 10.63
CA ASP A 44 -1.25 -2.77 11.46
C ASP A 44 -2.35 -3.61 10.82
N HIS A 45 -2.85 -3.22 9.64
CA HIS A 45 -3.87 -3.97 8.92
C HIS A 45 -3.27 -5.22 8.28
N PRO A 46 -3.81 -6.43 8.52
CA PRO A 46 -3.21 -7.68 8.04
C PRO A 46 -3.08 -7.72 6.51
N ARG A 47 -4.11 -7.28 5.78
CA ARG A 47 -4.06 -7.20 4.31
C ARG A 47 -3.01 -6.21 3.80
N TYR A 48 -2.73 -5.14 4.54
CA TYR A 48 -1.69 -4.19 4.15
C TYR A 48 -0.29 -4.82 4.34
N GLN A 49 -0.09 -5.57 5.43
CA GLN A 49 1.16 -6.30 5.66
C GLN A 49 1.41 -7.35 4.58
N GLU A 50 0.38 -8.10 4.19
CA GLU A 50 0.43 -9.05 3.08
C GLU A 50 0.77 -8.37 1.75
N LEU A 51 0.11 -7.23 1.46
CA LEU A 51 0.38 -6.45 0.26
C LEU A 51 1.84 -5.97 0.21
N ILE A 52 2.34 -5.41 1.31
CA ILE A 52 3.73 -4.98 1.37
C ILE A 52 4.69 -6.17 1.26
N ALA A 53 4.41 -7.31 1.89
CA ALA A 53 5.25 -8.50 1.75
C ALA A 53 5.31 -9.00 0.28
N LYS A 54 4.17 -8.99 -0.42
CA LYS A 54 4.06 -9.37 -1.84
C LYS A 54 4.92 -8.50 -2.75
N TYR A 55 4.97 -7.18 -2.50
CA TYR A 55 5.65 -6.21 -3.37
C TYR A 55 6.99 -5.67 -2.80
N ALA A 56 7.42 -6.09 -1.60
CA ALA A 56 8.69 -5.68 -0.99
C ALA A 56 9.84 -6.65 -1.26
N LEU A 57 9.55 -7.88 -1.68
CA LEU A 57 10.58 -8.74 -2.26
C LEU A 57 10.98 -8.14 -3.60
N PRO A 58 12.29 -7.97 -3.87
CA PRO A 58 12.71 -7.51 -5.19
C PRO A 58 12.18 -8.52 -6.19
N GLU A 59 11.59 -8.03 -7.28
CA GLU A 59 11.52 -8.83 -8.49
C GLU A 59 12.87 -9.51 -8.67
N ALA A 60 12.85 -10.82 -8.83
CA ALA A 60 13.96 -11.51 -9.44
C ALA A 60 14.16 -10.88 -10.82
N MET A 61 15.10 -9.93 -10.91
CA MET A 61 15.65 -9.37 -12.15
C MET A 61 17.17 -9.38 -12.04
#